data_AF-A0A2E7FBA1-F1
#
_entry.id   AF-A0A2E7FBA1-F1
#
_cell.length_a   1.000
_cell.length_b   1.000
_cell.length_c   1.000
_cell.angle_alpha   90.00
_cell.angle_beta   90.00
_cell.angle_gamma   90.00
#
_symmetry.space_group_name_H-M   'P 1'
#
loop_
_entity.id
_entity.type
_entity.pdbx_description
1 polymer ?
#
loop_
_entity_poly.entity_id
_entity_poly.type
_entity_poly.pdbx_seq_one_letter_code
_entity_poly.pdbx_strand_id
1 'polypeptide(L)'
;MKNYKIIYFIIYFFIIQCNNFNEKSNLFEFEKVLNSENTSQVGSNYIEGISPNIFEKNLIVNGFYLNDNASFEKNNLSKKEYLKELSKTKYFVTITSDEKIKTLEFRVIAEDSSLTRANKFFSKAISIPFSQIDTSRIKNWCHQNIKLVNISFSRGTILANIHYVLEKLSEKEFRLKIKKYSS
;
A
#
# COMPACT_ATOMS: atom_id res chain seq x y z
N MET A 1 3.37 35.29 41.87
CA MET A 1 3.89 35.01 40.50
C MET A 1 4.38 33.55 40.32
N LYS A 2 3.64 32.51 40.77
CA LYS A 2 4.11 31.10 40.69
C LYS A 2 3.26 30.17 39.80
N ASN A 3 2.03 30.55 39.42
CA ASN A 3 1.12 29.65 38.69
C ASN A 3 1.24 29.72 37.15
N TYR A 4 1.85 30.78 36.60
CA TYR A 4 1.98 30.93 35.14
C TYR A 4 2.96 29.93 34.50
N LYS A 5 3.97 29.44 35.24
CA LYS A 5 4.93 28.46 34.73
C LYS A 5 4.29 27.08 34.50
N ILE A 6 3.38 26.67 35.38
CA ILE A 6 2.69 25.36 35.28
C ILE A 6 1.73 25.37 34.08
N ILE A 7 0.99 26.46 33.89
CA ILE A 7 0.08 26.62 32.75
C ILE A 7 0.86 26.60 31.43
N TYR A 8 2.02 27.26 31.37
CA TYR A 8 2.88 27.24 30.18
C TYR A 8 3.40 25.83 29.86
N PHE A 9 3.74 25.04 30.89
CA PHE A 9 4.22 23.68 30.72
C PHE A 9 3.12 22.74 30.23
N ILE A 10 1.89 22.89 30.73
CA ILE A 10 0.72 22.12 30.29
C ILE A 10 0.37 22.48 28.83
N ILE A 11 0.36 23.77 28.48
CA ILE A 11 0.10 24.23 27.11
C ILE A 11 1.20 23.71 26.17
N TYR A 12 2.47 23.79 26.56
CA TYR A 12 3.59 23.27 25.78
C TYR A 12 3.49 21.76 25.57
N PHE A 13 3.09 21.01 26.60
CA PHE A 13 2.87 19.56 26.51
C PHE A 13 1.69 19.22 25.60
N PHE A 14 0.60 20.00 25.63
CA PHE A 14 -0.52 19.86 24.71
C PHE A 14 -0.14 20.22 23.27
N ILE A 15 0.70 21.23 23.04
CA ILE A 15 1.19 21.59 21.71
C ILE A 15 2.10 20.49 21.16
N ILE A 16 2.99 19.90 21.96
CA ILE A 16 3.81 18.77 21.55
C ILE A 16 2.95 17.53 21.26
N GLN A 17 1.98 17.21 22.12
CA GLN A 17 1.05 16.10 21.91
C GLN A 17 0.20 16.32 20.64
N CYS A 18 -0.30 17.53 20.39
CA CYS A 18 -1.03 17.87 19.16
C CYS A 18 -0.15 17.84 17.90
N ASN A 19 1.11 18.27 17.98
CA ASN A 19 2.03 18.18 16.85
C ASN A 19 2.40 16.73 16.53
N ASN A 20 2.55 15.86 17.53
CA ASN A 20 2.68 14.41 17.32
C ASN A 20 1.37 13.75 16.84
N PHE A 21 0.21 14.34 17.13
CA PHE A 21 -1.08 13.87 16.62
C PHE A 21 -1.31 14.25 15.16
N ASN A 22 -0.66 15.31 14.68
CA ASN A 22 -0.74 15.82 13.30
C ASN A 22 0.24 15.18 12.32
N GLU A 23 1.08 14.23 12.73
CA GLU A 23 1.70 13.26 11.79
C GLU A 23 0.65 12.32 11.14
N LYS A 24 -0.63 12.46 11.50
CA LYS A 24 -1.75 11.88 10.75
C LYS A 24 -2.09 12.73 9.53
N SER A 25 -1.56 12.37 8.36
CA SER A 25 -2.43 12.28 7.17
C SER A 25 -1.81 11.56 5.96
N ASN A 26 -0.49 11.49 5.81
CA ASN A 26 0.14 10.85 4.64
C ASN A 26 1.20 9.82 5.02
N LEU A 27 0.76 8.73 5.67
CA LEU A 27 1.65 7.61 6.02
C LEU A 27 2.18 6.86 4.78
N PHE A 28 1.41 6.92 3.68
CA PHE A 28 1.65 6.31 2.39
C PHE A 28 1.07 7.21 1.28
N GLU A 29 1.90 7.59 0.31
CA GLU A 29 1.59 8.50 -0.79
C GLU A 29 1.74 7.80 -2.15
N PHE A 30 1.05 6.66 -2.33
CA PHE A 30 1.10 5.88 -3.57
C PHE A 30 0.34 6.54 -4.72
N GLU A 31 -0.61 7.44 -4.40
CA GLU A 31 -1.32 8.28 -5.36
C GLU A 31 -0.39 9.25 -6.12
N LYS A 32 0.80 9.55 -5.56
CA LYS A 32 1.80 10.42 -6.18
C LYS A 32 2.74 9.69 -7.14
N VAL A 33 2.59 8.37 -7.29
CA VAL A 33 3.40 7.64 -8.26
C VAL A 33 3.03 8.14 -9.66
N LEU A 34 3.99 8.78 -10.31
CA LEU A 34 3.83 9.27 -11.68
C LEU A 34 3.47 8.09 -12.59
N ASN A 35 2.26 8.14 -13.14
CA ASN A 35 1.83 7.26 -14.20
C ASN A 35 1.86 8.04 -15.53
N SER A 36 2.35 7.44 -16.60
CA SER A 36 2.10 7.96 -17.94
C SER A 36 0.61 7.81 -18.27
N GLU A 37 -0.11 8.93 -18.23
CA GLU A 37 -1.58 9.03 -18.33
C GLU A 37 -2.18 8.39 -19.61
N ASN A 38 -1.36 8.11 -20.62
CA ASN A 38 -1.78 7.58 -21.92
C ASN A 38 -1.33 6.13 -22.20
N THR A 39 -1.13 5.31 -21.16
CA THR A 39 -0.81 3.88 -21.34
C THR A 39 -2.06 3.03 -21.38
N SER A 40 -2.22 2.23 -22.44
CA SER A 40 -3.29 1.24 -22.53
C SER A 40 -2.97 0.04 -21.65
N GLN A 41 -3.97 -0.42 -20.91
CA GLN A 41 -3.91 -1.68 -20.16
C GLN A 41 -4.33 -2.88 -21.02
N VAL A 42 -4.96 -2.64 -22.18
CA VAL A 42 -5.53 -3.69 -23.02
C VAL A 42 -4.43 -4.49 -23.72
N GLY A 43 -4.54 -5.83 -23.70
CA GLY A 43 -3.61 -6.72 -24.40
C GLY A 43 -2.24 -6.89 -23.73
N SER A 44 -2.00 -6.27 -22.58
CA SER A 44 -0.75 -6.43 -21.81
C SER A 44 -0.88 -7.45 -20.69
N ASN A 45 0.19 -8.22 -20.48
CA ASN A 45 0.37 -9.10 -19.31
C ASN A 45 0.94 -8.36 -18.09
N TYR A 46 1.19 -7.05 -18.21
CA TYR A 46 1.81 -6.20 -17.21
C TYR A 46 0.84 -5.14 -16.70
N ILE A 47 1.08 -4.65 -15.49
CA ILE A 47 0.48 -3.43 -14.98
C ILE A 47 1.19 -2.25 -15.69
N GLU A 48 0.56 -1.72 -16.73
CA GLU A 48 1.16 -0.66 -17.55
C GLU A 48 1.13 0.70 -16.84
N GLY A 49 1.99 1.61 -17.30
CA GLY A 49 1.99 3.00 -16.87
C GLY A 49 2.92 3.34 -15.70
N ILE A 50 3.42 2.32 -14.99
CA ILE A 50 4.36 2.49 -13.89
C ILE A 50 5.57 1.59 -14.12
N SER A 51 6.77 2.18 -14.14
CA SER A 51 7.99 1.38 -14.19
C SER A 51 8.37 0.89 -12.78
N PRO A 52 8.97 -0.31 -12.65
CA PRO A 52 9.41 -0.83 -11.35
C PRO A 52 10.30 0.17 -10.60
N ASN A 53 11.31 0.73 -11.26
CA ASN A 53 12.25 1.67 -10.65
C ASN A 53 11.59 2.96 -10.13
N ILE A 54 10.56 3.48 -10.81
CA ILE A 54 9.83 4.66 -10.33
C ILE A 54 9.03 4.31 -9.07
N PHE A 55 8.37 3.15 -9.07
CA PHE A 55 7.62 2.67 -7.93
C PHE A 55 8.54 2.41 -6.72
N GLU A 56 9.68 1.75 -6.93
CA GLU A 56 10.71 1.52 -5.90
C GLU A 56 11.20 2.83 -5.28
N LYS A 57 11.50 3.86 -6.08
CA LYS A 57 11.86 5.19 -5.58
C LYS A 57 10.76 5.80 -4.71
N ASN A 58 9.50 5.67 -5.12
CA ASN A 58 8.37 6.13 -4.31
C ASN A 58 8.27 5.38 -2.98
N LEU A 59 8.52 4.06 -2.95
CA LEU A 59 8.55 3.29 -1.70
C LEU A 59 9.64 3.80 -0.74
N ILE A 60 10.83 4.07 -1.25
CA ILE A 60 11.95 4.61 -0.45
C ILE A 60 11.60 5.99 0.13
N VAL A 61 11.04 6.88 -0.69
CA VAL A 61 10.56 8.20 -0.21
C VAL A 61 9.47 8.07 0.86
N ASN A 62 8.64 7.04 0.75
CA ASN A 62 7.63 6.71 1.76
C ASN A 62 8.20 5.98 2.99
N GLY A 63 9.53 5.88 3.13
CA GLY A 63 10.20 5.30 4.29
C GLY A 63 10.16 3.77 4.34
N PHE A 64 9.98 3.11 3.20
CA PHE A 64 10.23 1.67 3.09
C PHE A 64 11.69 1.39 2.77
N TYR A 65 12.22 0.30 3.31
CA TYR A 65 13.56 -0.21 2.98
C TYR A 65 13.47 -1.59 2.35
N LEU A 66 14.46 -1.95 1.56
CA LEU A 66 14.51 -3.26 0.91
C LEU A 66 14.75 -4.36 1.94
N ASN A 67 13.97 -5.44 1.86
CA ASN A 67 14.15 -6.67 2.62
C ASN A 67 14.89 -7.69 1.74
N ASP A 68 16.22 -7.65 1.78
CA ASP A 68 17.08 -8.49 0.91
C ASP A 68 16.81 -9.99 1.11
N ASN A 69 16.50 -10.41 2.33
CA ASN A 69 16.26 -11.83 2.67
C ASN A 69 15.02 -12.42 1.97
N ALA A 70 14.07 -11.59 1.56
CA ALA A 70 12.84 -12.00 0.88
C ALA A 70 12.85 -11.66 -0.62
N SER A 71 13.95 -11.11 -1.11
CA SER A 71 14.12 -10.67 -2.50
C SER A 71 14.93 -11.68 -3.30
N PHE A 72 14.57 -11.90 -4.56
CA PHE A 72 15.33 -12.78 -5.47
C PHE A 72 15.32 -12.23 -6.89
N GLU A 73 16.33 -12.63 -7.66
CA GLU A 73 16.40 -12.40 -9.09
C GLU A 73 16.80 -13.70 -9.80
N LYS A 74 15.97 -14.15 -10.75
CA LYS A 74 16.21 -15.38 -11.51
C LYS A 74 15.61 -15.26 -12.89
N ASN A 75 16.39 -15.57 -13.93
CA ASN A 75 15.93 -15.60 -15.32
C ASN A 75 15.15 -14.33 -15.72
N ASN A 76 15.74 -13.16 -15.48
CA ASN A 76 15.16 -11.82 -15.69
C ASN A 76 13.89 -11.51 -14.87
N LEU A 77 13.40 -12.43 -14.04
CA LEU A 77 12.33 -12.18 -13.09
C LEU A 77 12.92 -11.75 -11.75
N SER A 78 12.61 -10.52 -11.35
CA SER A 78 12.93 -9.98 -10.04
C SER A 78 11.69 -9.99 -9.16
N LYS A 79 11.87 -10.41 -7.90
CA LYS A 79 10.93 -10.20 -6.81
C LYS A 79 11.65 -9.42 -5.73
N LYS A 80 11.21 -8.20 -5.44
CA LYS A 80 11.74 -7.36 -4.36
C LYS A 80 10.68 -7.12 -3.31
N GLU A 81 10.98 -7.39 -2.06
CA GLU A 81 10.09 -7.05 -0.93
C GLU A 81 10.65 -5.83 -0.19
N TYR A 82 9.79 -4.86 0.06
CA TYR A 82 10.09 -3.65 0.82
C TYR A 82 9.31 -3.68 2.12
N LEU A 83 9.93 -3.26 3.21
CA LEU A 83 9.38 -3.28 4.56
C LEU A 83 9.39 -1.87 5.15
N LYS A 84 8.31 -1.52 5.84
CA LYS A 84 8.23 -0.38 6.74
C LYS A 84 7.62 -0.83 8.06
N GLU A 85 8.32 -0.59 9.15
CA GLU A 85 7.85 -0.92 10.50
C GLU A 85 7.41 0.36 11.22
N LEU A 86 6.20 0.34 11.78
CA LEU A 86 5.67 1.44 12.58
C LEU A 86 5.03 0.87 13.84
N SER A 87 5.66 1.13 14.99
CA SER A 87 5.24 0.56 16.28
C SER A 87 5.13 -0.98 16.16
N LYS A 88 4.00 -1.57 16.55
CA LYS A 88 3.72 -3.02 16.48
C LYS A 88 3.14 -3.47 15.13
N THR A 89 3.44 -2.77 14.04
CA THR A 89 2.91 -3.08 12.71
C THR A 89 4.00 -3.09 11.67
N LYS A 90 3.97 -4.12 10.84
CA LYS A 90 4.84 -4.28 9.68
C LYS A 90 4.01 -4.15 8.41
N TYR A 91 4.43 -3.25 7.53
CA TYR A 91 3.86 -3.06 6.20
C TYR A 91 4.86 -3.56 5.18
N PHE A 92 4.44 -4.45 4.30
CA PHE A 92 5.26 -4.98 3.23
C PHE A 92 4.68 -4.58 1.88
N VAL A 93 5.57 -4.27 0.93
CA VAL A 93 5.24 -4.11 -0.48
C VAL A 93 6.16 -5.02 -1.29
N THR A 94 5.60 -5.98 -2.00
CA THR A 94 6.36 -6.82 -2.91
C THR A 94 6.08 -6.42 -4.35
N ILE A 95 7.15 -6.22 -5.11
CA ILE A 95 7.11 -5.98 -6.55
C ILE A 95 7.64 -7.23 -7.24
N THR A 96 6.91 -7.76 -8.21
CA THR A 96 7.44 -8.78 -9.12
C THR A 96 7.46 -8.22 -10.53
N SER A 97 8.60 -8.30 -11.19
CA SER A 97 8.82 -7.66 -12.49
C SER A 97 9.93 -8.33 -13.31
N ASP A 98 9.79 -8.26 -14.62
CA ASP A 98 10.78 -8.55 -15.65
C ASP A 98 10.75 -7.38 -16.64
N GLU A 99 11.48 -6.31 -16.29
CA GLU A 99 11.45 -4.97 -16.91
C GLU A 99 10.16 -4.16 -16.65
N LYS A 100 9.01 -4.83 -16.64
CA LYS A 100 7.70 -4.24 -16.30
C LYS A 100 7.08 -4.92 -15.09
N ILE A 101 6.19 -4.20 -14.41
CA ILE A 101 5.51 -4.73 -13.22
C ILE A 101 4.49 -5.80 -13.64
N LYS A 102 4.66 -7.03 -13.16
CA LYS A 102 3.66 -8.11 -13.29
C LYS A 102 2.67 -8.10 -12.14
N THR A 103 3.18 -7.91 -10.92
CA THR A 103 2.40 -7.98 -9.68
C THR A 103 2.89 -6.98 -8.65
N LEU A 104 1.93 -6.41 -7.94
CA LEU A 104 2.15 -5.67 -6.70
C LEU A 104 1.40 -6.38 -5.57
N GLU A 105 2.07 -6.58 -4.45
CA GLU A 105 1.48 -7.17 -3.25
C GLU A 105 1.69 -6.25 -2.07
N PHE A 106 0.62 -5.94 -1.34
CA PHE A 106 0.62 -5.10 -0.16
C PHE A 106 0.18 -5.97 1.01
N ARG A 107 1.01 -6.09 2.04
CA ARG A 107 0.75 -6.98 3.17
C ARG A 107 0.94 -6.24 4.48
N VAL A 108 0.05 -6.48 5.44
CA VAL A 108 0.08 -5.86 6.76
C VAL A 108 0.05 -6.95 7.81
N ILE A 109 1.02 -6.93 8.72
CA ILE A 109 1.03 -7.73 9.94
C ILE A 109 0.94 -6.78 11.13
N ALA A 110 -0.07 -6.95 11.98
CA ALA A 110 -0.20 -6.17 13.23
C ALA A 110 -0.72 -7.05 14.37
N GLU A 111 -0.16 -6.87 15.56
CA GLU A 111 -0.65 -7.55 16.77
C GLU A 111 -2.05 -7.09 17.16
N ASP A 112 -2.32 -5.79 17.01
CA ASP A 112 -3.57 -5.12 17.34
C ASP A 112 -4.14 -4.36 16.15
N SER A 113 -5.48 -4.32 16.04
CA SER A 113 -6.17 -3.50 15.05
C SER A 113 -5.74 -3.75 13.59
N SER A 114 -5.34 -4.99 13.27
CA SER A 114 -4.83 -5.42 11.96
C SER A 114 -5.78 -5.02 10.82
N LEU A 115 -7.08 -5.20 11.01
CA LEU A 115 -8.12 -4.80 10.06
C LEU A 115 -8.13 -3.28 9.77
N THR A 116 -8.01 -2.45 10.80
CA THR A 116 -8.02 -0.98 10.65
C THR A 116 -6.76 -0.50 9.94
N ARG A 117 -5.61 -1.09 10.27
CA ARG A 117 -4.32 -0.75 9.65
C ARG A 117 -4.26 -1.23 8.19
N ALA A 118 -4.74 -2.44 7.93
CA ALA A 118 -4.88 -3.00 6.58
C ALA A 118 -5.82 -2.13 5.73
N ASN A 119 -6.99 -1.74 6.25
CA ASN A 119 -7.91 -0.82 5.58
C ASN A 119 -7.21 0.46 5.13
N LYS A 120 -6.49 1.14 6.04
CA LYS A 120 -5.79 2.39 5.73
C LYS A 120 -4.74 2.17 4.65
N PHE A 121 -3.91 1.14 4.79
CA PHE A 121 -2.85 0.84 3.85
C PHE A 121 -3.37 0.49 2.45
N PHE A 122 -4.35 -0.41 2.38
CA PHE A 122 -4.93 -0.86 1.11
C PHE A 122 -5.73 0.24 0.42
N SER A 123 -6.36 1.14 1.18
CA SER A 123 -7.04 2.29 0.58
C SER A 123 -6.07 3.21 -0.18
N LYS A 124 -4.83 3.36 0.31
CA LYS A 124 -3.77 4.10 -0.38
C LYS A 124 -3.22 3.31 -1.55
N ALA A 125 -3.00 2.00 -1.40
CA ALA A 125 -2.53 1.12 -2.48
C ALA A 125 -3.50 1.09 -3.69
N ILE A 126 -4.81 1.07 -3.44
CA ILE A 126 -5.83 1.10 -4.50
C ILE A 126 -5.90 2.47 -5.20
N SER A 127 -5.43 3.53 -4.53
CA SER A 127 -5.43 4.88 -5.09
C SER A 127 -4.28 5.12 -6.09
N ILE A 128 -3.45 4.10 -6.38
CA ILE A 128 -2.49 4.15 -7.48
C ILE A 128 -3.25 4.37 -8.79
N PRO A 129 -2.95 5.42 -9.57
CA PRO A 129 -3.79 5.86 -10.67
C PRO A 129 -3.53 5.06 -11.95
N PHE A 130 -3.80 3.76 -11.96
CA PHE A 130 -3.69 2.96 -13.19
C PHE A 130 -4.70 3.41 -14.25
N SER A 131 -4.25 3.53 -15.50
CA SER A 131 -5.10 3.89 -16.63
C SER A 131 -6.30 2.94 -16.77
N GLN A 132 -7.46 3.46 -17.17
CA GLN A 132 -8.67 2.68 -17.43
C GLN A 132 -9.22 1.93 -16.19
N ILE A 133 -8.85 2.36 -14.98
CA ILE A 133 -9.40 1.87 -13.71
C ILE A 133 -10.14 2.98 -12.96
N ASP A 134 -11.38 2.69 -12.58
CA ASP A 134 -12.12 3.49 -11.59
C ASP A 134 -11.66 3.10 -10.17
N THR A 135 -10.67 3.81 -9.66
CA THR A 135 -10.08 3.57 -8.32
C THR A 135 -11.08 3.82 -7.19
N SER A 136 -12.05 4.71 -7.38
CA SER A 136 -13.10 5.00 -6.38
C SER A 136 -13.98 3.78 -6.15
N ARG A 137 -14.41 3.12 -7.23
CA ARG A 137 -15.20 1.89 -7.16
C ARG A 137 -14.44 0.75 -6.49
N ILE A 138 -13.16 0.58 -6.82
CA ILE A 138 -12.32 -0.47 -6.22
C ILE A 138 -12.06 -0.19 -4.74
N LYS A 139 -11.86 1.08 -4.36
CA LYS A 139 -11.66 1.49 -2.97
C LYS A 139 -12.89 1.17 -2.12
N ASN A 140 -14.08 1.49 -2.62
CA ASN A 140 -15.35 1.15 -1.97
C ASN A 140 -15.52 -0.36 -1.81
N TRP A 141 -15.23 -1.13 -2.87
CA TRP A 141 -15.26 -2.59 -2.80
C TRP A 141 -14.31 -3.13 -1.73
N CYS A 142 -13.05 -2.68 -1.69
CA CYS A 142 -12.08 -3.14 -0.70
C CYS A 142 -12.55 -2.85 0.73
N HIS A 143 -13.05 -1.63 0.99
CA HIS A 143 -13.53 -1.25 2.32
C HIS A 143 -14.71 -2.11 2.80
N GLN A 144 -15.64 -2.43 1.90
CA GLN A 144 -16.79 -3.27 2.22
C GLN A 144 -16.40 -4.73 2.51
N ASN A 145 -15.39 -5.26 1.80
CA ASN A 145 -15.11 -6.69 1.78
C ASN A 145 -13.95 -7.11 2.72
N ILE A 146 -13.06 -6.21 3.13
CA ILE A 146 -11.94 -6.54 4.02
C ILE A 146 -12.35 -7.04 5.41
N LYS A 147 -13.56 -6.70 5.86
CA LYS A 147 -14.14 -7.23 7.10
C LYS A 147 -14.85 -8.58 6.92
N LEU A 148 -15.18 -8.94 5.68
CA LEU A 148 -15.93 -10.15 5.32
C LEU A 148 -15.03 -11.29 4.83
N VAL A 149 -13.78 -10.97 4.45
CA VAL A 149 -12.82 -11.95 3.95
C VAL A 149 -12.39 -12.91 5.06
N ASN A 150 -12.82 -14.17 4.90
CA ASN A 150 -12.35 -15.28 5.73
C ASN A 150 -11.11 -15.96 5.14
N ILE A 151 -10.96 -15.94 3.81
CA ILE A 151 -9.82 -16.53 3.10
C ILE A 151 -9.36 -15.60 1.96
N SER A 152 -10.11 -15.54 0.84
CA SER A 152 -9.75 -14.75 -0.35
C SER A 152 -11.01 -14.20 -1.04
N PHE A 153 -10.96 -12.94 -1.49
CA PHE A 153 -12.00 -12.26 -2.26
C PHE A 153 -11.34 -11.49 -3.40
N SER A 154 -11.90 -11.57 -4.62
CA SER A 154 -11.32 -10.90 -5.79
C SER A 154 -12.30 -9.99 -6.51
N ARG A 155 -11.77 -8.93 -7.12
CA ARG A 155 -12.49 -8.03 -8.03
C ARG A 155 -11.63 -7.72 -9.25
N GLY A 156 -12.18 -7.99 -10.43
CA GLY A 156 -11.59 -7.60 -11.70
C GLY A 156 -12.14 -6.27 -12.23
N THR A 157 -11.29 -5.53 -12.94
CA THR A 157 -11.68 -4.40 -13.79
C THR A 157 -11.83 -4.88 -15.23
N ILE A 158 -12.96 -4.58 -15.88
CA ILE A 158 -13.28 -5.14 -17.19
C ILE A 158 -12.34 -4.60 -18.28
N LEU A 159 -12.17 -3.28 -18.35
CA LEU A 159 -11.39 -2.63 -19.41
C LEU A 159 -9.88 -2.79 -19.23
N ALA A 160 -9.39 -2.63 -18.00
CA ALA A 160 -7.98 -2.76 -17.71
C ALA A 160 -7.52 -4.20 -17.45
N ASN A 161 -8.44 -5.14 -17.28
CA ASN A 161 -8.15 -6.55 -16.97
C ASN A 161 -7.22 -6.74 -15.76
N ILE A 162 -7.34 -5.86 -14.75
CA ILE A 162 -6.56 -5.89 -13.51
C ILE A 162 -7.43 -6.46 -12.39
N HIS A 163 -6.86 -7.43 -11.67
CA HIS A 163 -7.43 -8.11 -10.53
C HIS A 163 -6.87 -7.58 -9.23
N TYR A 164 -7.78 -7.20 -8.35
CA TYR A 164 -7.53 -6.91 -6.94
C TYR A 164 -7.96 -8.14 -6.14
N VAL A 165 -7.04 -8.77 -5.44
CA VAL A 165 -7.28 -9.95 -4.60
C VAL A 165 -6.98 -9.58 -3.16
N LEU A 166 -8.00 -9.68 -2.32
CA LEU A 166 -7.96 -9.35 -0.91
C LEU A 166 -8.03 -10.63 -0.10
N GLU A 167 -7.09 -10.81 0.82
CA GLU A 167 -6.93 -12.04 1.57
C GLU A 167 -6.67 -11.76 3.05
N LYS A 168 -7.22 -12.65 3.89
CA LYS A 168 -6.88 -12.73 5.31
C LYS A 168 -6.02 -13.97 5.48
N LEU A 169 -4.72 -13.76 5.71
CA LEU A 169 -3.76 -14.85 5.85
C LEU A 169 -3.77 -15.41 7.28
N SER A 170 -4.05 -14.55 8.26
CA SER A 170 -4.27 -14.93 9.66
C SER A 170 -5.10 -13.84 10.37
N GLU A 171 -5.38 -14.00 11.67
CA GLU A 171 -6.04 -12.95 12.46
C GLU A 171 -5.26 -11.62 12.47
N LYS A 172 -3.94 -11.72 12.37
CA LYS A 172 -3.01 -10.57 12.46
C LYS A 172 -2.52 -10.09 11.10
N GLU A 173 -2.88 -10.78 10.02
CA GLU A 173 -2.27 -10.59 8.71
C GLU A 173 -3.29 -10.51 7.58
N PHE A 174 -3.16 -9.44 6.79
CA PHE A 174 -3.97 -9.20 5.60
C PHE A 174 -3.08 -8.94 4.39
N ARG A 175 -3.58 -9.28 3.21
CA ARG A 175 -2.92 -9.05 1.93
C ARG A 175 -3.87 -8.46 0.90
N LEU A 176 -3.39 -7.51 0.11
CA LEU A 176 -3.98 -7.06 -1.14
C LEU A 176 -2.97 -7.29 -2.27
N LYS A 177 -3.35 -8.09 -3.26
CA LYS A 177 -2.57 -8.33 -4.48
C LYS A 177 -3.24 -7.65 -5.67
N ILE A 178 -2.44 -6.97 -6.49
CA ILE A 178 -2.85 -6.34 -7.74
C ILE A 178 -2.09 -7.02 -8.88
N LYS A 179 -2.80 -7.58 -9.85
CA LYS A 179 -2.22 -8.34 -10.97
C LYS A 179 -3.08 -8.29 -12.23
N LYS A 180 -2.56 -8.74 -13.38
CA LYS A 180 -3.39 -9.00 -14.57
C LYS A 180 -4.13 -10.34 -14.45
N TYR A 181 -5.24 -10.49 -15.19
CA TYR A 181 -6.01 -11.74 -15.23
C TYR A 181 -5.19 -12.91 -15.78
N SER A 182 -4.31 -12.65 -16.74
CA SER A 182 -3.50 -13.64 -17.47
C SER A 182 -2.17 -14.01 -16.80
N SER A 183 -1.90 -13.51 -15.58
CA SER A 183 -0.64 -13.71 -14.86
C SER A 183 -0.76 -14.41 -13.50
#